data_AF-A0A8T2TL00-F1
#
_entry.id   AF-A0A8T2TL00-F1
#
_cell.length_a   1.000
_cell.length_b   1.000
_cell.length_c   1.000
_cell.angle_alpha   90.00
_cell.angle_beta   90.00
_cell.angle_gamma   90.00
#
_symmetry.space_group_name_H-M   'P 1'
#
loop_
_entity.id
_entity.type
_entity.pdbx_description
1 polymer ?
#
loop_
_entity_poly.entity_id
_entity_poly.type
_entity_poly.pdbx_seq_one_letter_code
_entity_poly.pdbx_strand_id
1 'polypeptide(L)'
;MQAQREAPPDMQCKDKFLVQSVVVPDDFKEQDISQELFNKDAGKDVSETKLRVVYIAPPQPPSPVREEPAEEGGQTGGFENVDRTFHDSGSDINELQLKLAEKKAQIAKLTEEKKTILHNTQQLQEQIASLREKSGRKMAVEQKASGFSFLFILTVGVLGIIVGYIWRS
;
A
#
# COMPACT_ATOMS: atom_id res chain seq x y z
N MET A 1 6.54 -27.49 6.31
CA MET A 1 7.48 -27.48 5.16
C MET A 1 8.73 -28.21 5.58
N GLN A 2 9.33 -28.98 4.68
CA GLN A 2 10.54 -29.75 4.97
C GLN A 2 11.76 -28.97 4.47
N ALA A 3 12.80 -28.88 5.30
CA ALA A 3 13.99 -28.12 4.95
C ALA A 3 14.83 -28.88 3.91
N GLN A 4 15.20 -28.18 2.83
CA GLN A 4 16.15 -28.68 1.86
C GLN A 4 17.57 -28.64 2.44
N ARG A 5 18.31 -29.74 2.29
CA ARG A 5 19.66 -29.87 2.84
C ARG A 5 20.78 -29.51 1.87
N GLU A 6 20.53 -29.61 0.56
CA GLU A 6 21.53 -29.38 -0.49
C GLU A 6 20.86 -28.86 -1.77
N ALA A 7 21.55 -28.02 -2.54
CA ALA A 7 21.03 -27.42 -3.76
C ALA A 7 20.89 -28.47 -4.88
N PRO A 8 19.86 -28.38 -5.75
CA PRO A 8 19.67 -29.35 -6.83
C PRO A 8 20.77 -29.23 -7.88
N PRO A 9 21.18 -30.33 -8.55
CA PRO A 9 22.27 -30.31 -9.54
C PRO A 9 22.05 -29.37 -10.72
N ASP A 10 20.79 -29.18 -11.12
CA ASP A 10 20.39 -28.29 -12.21
C ASP A 10 20.10 -26.86 -11.72
N MET A 11 20.20 -26.60 -10.41
CA MET A 11 19.85 -25.32 -9.76
C MET A 11 18.46 -24.81 -10.13
N GLN A 12 17.54 -25.72 -10.51
CA GLN A 12 16.18 -25.38 -10.87
C GLN A 12 15.23 -25.79 -9.75
N CYS A 13 14.40 -24.83 -9.31
CA CYS A 13 13.28 -25.12 -8.44
C CYS A 13 11.98 -24.87 -9.22
N LYS A 14 11.10 -25.87 -9.28
CA LYS A 14 9.75 -25.69 -9.84
C LYS A 14 8.73 -25.30 -8.78
N ASP A 15 9.16 -25.19 -7.53
CA ASP A 15 8.31 -24.89 -6.40
C ASP A 15 7.72 -23.48 -6.50
N LYS A 16 6.48 -23.37 -6.05
CA LYS A 16 5.74 -22.12 -5.98
C LYS A 16 5.17 -21.99 -4.58
N PHE A 17 5.47 -20.88 -3.94
CA PHE A 17 4.82 -20.50 -2.69
C PHE A 17 3.63 -19.62 -3.02
N LEU A 18 2.49 -19.90 -2.40
CA LEU A 18 1.36 -19.00 -2.37
C LEU A 18 1.36 -18.31 -1.01
N VAL A 19 1.54 -17.00 -1.02
CA VAL A 19 1.37 -16.16 0.17
C VAL A 19 -0.02 -15.57 0.11
N GLN A 20 -0.82 -15.81 1.15
CA GLN A 20 -2.14 -15.21 1.31
C GLN A 20 -2.11 -14.25 2.49
N SER A 21 -2.70 -13.07 2.33
CA SER A 21 -2.83 -12.07 3.40
C SER A 21 -4.25 -11.52 3.43
N VAL A 22 -4.77 -11.32 4.64
CA VAL A 22 -6.10 -10.76 4.88
C VAL A 22 -5.97 -9.55 5.80
N VAL A 23 -6.77 -8.51 5.55
CA VAL A 23 -6.85 -7.36 6.45
C VAL A 23 -7.75 -7.71 7.62
N VAL A 24 -7.23 -7.54 8.84
CA VAL A 24 -7.97 -7.75 10.08
C VAL A 24 -8.07 -6.43 10.87
N PRO A 25 -9.14 -6.21 11.65
CA PRO A 25 -9.27 -5.05 12.52
C PRO A 25 -8.26 -5.09 13.68
N ASP A 26 -8.01 -3.94 14.31
CA ASP A 26 -7.01 -3.82 15.39
C ASP A 26 -7.33 -4.67 16.64
N ASP A 27 -8.63 -4.93 16.89
CA ASP A 27 -9.10 -5.73 18.02
C ASP A 27 -9.06 -7.25 17.76
N PHE A 28 -8.50 -7.68 16.63
CA PHE A 28 -8.49 -9.08 16.19
C PHE A 28 -7.56 -9.93 17.07
N LYS A 29 -8.05 -11.10 17.51
CA LYS A 29 -7.31 -11.99 18.40
C LYS A 29 -6.76 -13.20 17.65
N GLU A 30 -5.61 -13.71 18.09
CA GLU A 30 -5.00 -14.92 17.51
C GLU A 30 -5.91 -16.15 17.59
N GLN A 31 -6.82 -16.20 18.56
CA GLN A 31 -7.80 -17.27 18.74
C GLN A 31 -8.87 -17.30 17.64
N ASP A 32 -9.09 -16.16 16.98
CA ASP A 32 -10.07 -16.01 15.90
C ASP A 32 -9.47 -16.37 14.53
N ILE A 33 -8.18 -16.74 14.46
CA ILE A 33 -7.52 -17.17 13.23
C ILE A 33 -8.10 -18.51 12.79
N SER A 34 -8.96 -18.47 11.78
CA SER A 34 -9.55 -19.65 11.15
C SER A 34 -9.23 -19.70 9.65
N GLN A 35 -9.34 -20.89 9.04
CA GLN A 35 -9.16 -21.05 7.59
C GLN A 35 -10.19 -20.24 6.79
N GLU A 36 -11.38 -20.00 7.36
CA GLU A 36 -12.44 -19.23 6.71
C GLU A 36 -12.05 -17.77 6.42
N LEU A 37 -11.07 -17.20 7.13
CA LEU A 37 -10.58 -15.85 6.88
C LEU A 37 -9.95 -15.70 5.49
N PHE A 38 -9.43 -16.79 4.94
CA PHE A 38 -8.76 -16.82 3.64
C PHE A 38 -9.68 -17.24 2.49
N ASN A 39 -10.96 -17.50 2.77
CA ASN A 39 -11.96 -17.74 1.72
C ASN A 39 -12.30 -16.44 0.99
N LYS A 40 -12.33 -16.50 -0.35
CA LYS A 40 -12.74 -15.40 -1.22
C LYS A 40 -14.27 -15.26 -1.26
N ASP A 41 -14.86 -14.91 -0.13
CA ASP A 41 -16.28 -14.58 -0.01
C ASP A 41 -16.52 -13.09 -0.32
N ALA A 42 -17.74 -12.75 -0.76
CA ALA A 42 -18.10 -11.37 -1.07
C ALA A 42 -17.95 -10.47 0.18
N GLY A 43 -17.01 -9.52 0.12
CA GLY A 43 -16.73 -8.57 1.20
C GLY A 43 -15.45 -8.83 2.01
N LYS A 44 -14.75 -9.95 1.79
CA LYS A 44 -13.41 -10.18 2.37
C LYS A 44 -12.31 -9.80 1.37
N ASP A 45 -11.37 -8.97 1.82
CA ASP A 45 -10.18 -8.60 1.04
C ASP A 45 -9.03 -9.56 1.33
N VAL A 46 -8.91 -10.60 0.50
CA VAL A 46 -7.85 -11.61 0.57
C VAL A 46 -6.90 -11.44 -0.61
N SER A 47 -5.68 -11.00 -0.32
CA SER A 47 -4.61 -10.83 -1.31
C SER A 47 -3.78 -12.10 -1.42
N GLU A 48 -3.49 -12.51 -2.65
CA GLU A 48 -2.73 -13.72 -2.95
C GLU A 48 -1.54 -13.40 -3.85
N THR A 49 -0.34 -13.82 -3.44
CA THR A 49 0.90 -13.61 -4.20
C THR A 49 1.62 -14.93 -4.42
N LYS A 50 1.86 -15.28 -5.68
CA LYS A 50 2.64 -16.47 -6.07
C LYS A 50 4.12 -16.12 -6.20
N LEU A 51 4.95 -16.72 -5.37
CA LEU A 51 6.40 -16.58 -5.39
C LEU A 51 7.03 -17.83 -6.00
N ARG A 52 8.02 -17.64 -6.87
CA ARG A 52 8.83 -18.74 -7.43
C ARG A 52 10.13 -18.85 -6.65
N VAL A 53 10.60 -20.07 -6.48
CA VAL A 53 11.91 -20.32 -5.87
C VAL A 53 12.98 -20.29 -6.95
N VAL A 54 14.06 -19.57 -6.68
CA VAL A 54 15.23 -19.48 -7.56
C VAL A 54 16.46 -19.74 -6.72
N TYR A 55 17.32 -20.66 -7.16
CA TYR A 55 18.63 -20.86 -6.55
C TYR A 55 19.63 -19.86 -7.13
N ILE A 56 20.46 -19.30 -6.26
CA ILE A 56 21.51 -18.36 -6.64
C ILE A 56 22.83 -18.98 -6.21
N ALA A 57 23.78 -19.06 -7.14
CA ALA A 57 25.12 -19.53 -6.84
C ALA A 57 25.78 -18.59 -5.80
N PRO A 58 26.52 -19.12 -4.82
CA PRO A 58 27.27 -18.29 -3.89
C PRO A 58 28.20 -17.32 -4.65
N PRO A 59 28.35 -16.07 -4.18
CA PRO A 59 29.28 -15.14 -4.80
C PRO A 59 30.69 -15.73 -4.78
N GLN A 60 31.38 -15.68 -5.93
CA GLN A 60 32.73 -16.22 -6.01
C GLN A 60 33.66 -15.43 -5.08
N PRO A 61 34.52 -16.11 -4.31
CA PRO A 61 35.51 -15.44 -3.50
C PRO A 61 36.43 -14.60 -4.40
N PRO A 62 36.89 -13.42 -3.95
CA PRO A 62 37.86 -12.65 -4.71
C PRO A 62 39.08 -13.54 -4.97
N SER A 63 39.45 -13.70 -6.25
CA SER A 63 40.57 -14.56 -6.63
C SER A 63 41.81 -14.13 -5.84
N PRO A 64 42.55 -15.08 -5.22
CA PRO A 64 43.81 -14.76 -4.55
C PRO A 64 44.70 -14.02 -5.53
N VAL A 65 44.99 -12.76 -5.23
CA VAL A 65 45.97 -11.98 -5.97
C VAL A 65 47.28 -12.75 -5.84
N ARG A 66 47.80 -13.22 -6.97
CA ARG A 66 49.08 -13.92 -7.05
C ARG A 66 50.15 -12.99 -6.48
N GLU A 67 50.63 -13.28 -5.28
CA GLU A 67 51.93 -12.78 -4.84
C GLU A 67 52.96 -13.51 -5.71
N GLU A 68 53.54 -12.80 -6.68
CA GLU A 68 54.57 -13.32 -7.58
C GLU A 68 55.75 -13.89 -6.76
N PRO A 69 56.05 -15.20 -6.83
CA PRO A 69 57.36 -15.69 -6.44
C PRO A 69 58.28 -15.50 -7.64
N ALA A 70 59.41 -14.83 -7.41
CA ALA A 70 60.47 -14.65 -8.38
C ALA A 70 60.86 -15.96 -9.07
N GLU A 71 60.91 -15.91 -10.40
CA GLU A 71 61.74 -16.68 -11.35
C GLU A 71 61.95 -18.18 -11.06
N GLU A 72 61.43 -19.06 -11.94
CA GLU A 72 62.24 -19.74 -12.98
C GLU A 72 61.53 -21.02 -13.51
N GLY A 73 61.38 -21.08 -14.84
CA GLY A 73 61.51 -22.32 -15.64
C GLY A 73 60.44 -23.42 -15.56
N GLY A 74 59.70 -23.66 -16.65
CA GLY A 74 59.16 -24.99 -16.94
C GLY A 74 57.95 -25.03 -17.88
N GLN A 75 58.18 -25.24 -19.17
CA GLN A 75 57.16 -25.59 -20.17
C GLN A 75 56.73 -27.06 -20.03
N THR A 76 55.43 -27.37 -19.96
CA THR A 76 54.77 -28.58 -20.51
C THR A 76 53.27 -28.25 -20.63
N GLY A 77 52.63 -28.32 -21.78
CA GLY A 77 52.11 -29.53 -22.42
C GLY A 77 50.59 -29.36 -22.55
N GLY A 78 50.11 -29.11 -23.77
CA GLY A 78 48.75 -28.64 -24.03
C GLY A 78 47.65 -29.69 -23.93
N PHE A 79 46.42 -29.24 -23.70
CA PHE A 79 45.19 -29.96 -24.06
C PHE A 79 44.09 -28.96 -24.45
N GLU A 80 43.72 -29.07 -25.72
CA GLU A 80 42.42 -28.86 -26.37
C GLU A 80 41.48 -27.72 -25.93
N ASN A 81 41.17 -26.90 -26.95
CA ASN A 81 40.01 -26.04 -27.06
C ASN A 81 38.72 -26.74 -26.59
N VAL A 82 38.12 -26.23 -25.53
CA VAL A 82 36.67 -26.32 -25.31
C VAL A 82 36.15 -24.88 -25.37
N ASP A 83 35.64 -24.53 -26.54
CA ASP A 83 34.79 -23.37 -26.75
C ASP A 83 33.58 -23.49 -25.82
N ARG A 84 33.67 -22.86 -24.65
CA ARG A 84 32.49 -22.59 -23.82
C ARG A 84 31.99 -21.25 -24.28
N THR A 85 30.99 -21.28 -25.16
CA THR A 85 30.14 -20.13 -25.46
C THR A 85 29.64 -19.58 -24.12
N PHE A 86 30.28 -18.52 -23.65
CA PHE A 86 29.90 -17.74 -22.49
C PHE A 86 28.62 -17.01 -22.89
N HIS A 87 27.46 -17.60 -22.62
CA HIS A 87 26.22 -16.86 -22.72
C HIS A 87 26.27 -15.80 -21.61
N ASP A 88 26.32 -14.57 -22.08
CA ASP A 88 26.39 -13.30 -21.38
C ASP A 88 25.34 -13.17 -20.27
N SER A 89 25.64 -13.67 -19.06
CA SER A 89 24.81 -13.43 -17.85
C SER A 89 25.07 -12.06 -17.20
N GLY A 90 25.94 -11.23 -17.79
CA GLY A 90 26.24 -9.89 -17.30
C GLY A 90 25.17 -8.86 -17.70
N SER A 91 24.56 -9.04 -18.88
CA SER A 91 23.47 -8.18 -19.37
C SER A 91 22.22 -8.28 -18.50
N ASP A 92 21.84 -9.48 -18.05
CA ASP A 92 20.66 -9.71 -17.22
C ASP A 92 20.73 -9.01 -15.85
N ILE A 93 21.90 -8.97 -15.21
CA ILE A 93 22.09 -8.33 -13.90
C ILE A 93 21.94 -6.81 -14.03
N ASN A 94 22.50 -6.22 -15.09
CA ASN A 94 22.39 -4.80 -15.36
C ASN A 94 20.94 -4.42 -15.70
N GLU A 95 20.22 -5.26 -16.44
CA GLU A 95 18.80 -5.06 -16.74
C GLU A 95 17.93 -5.12 -15.48
N LEU A 96 18.21 -6.06 -14.56
CA LEU A 96 17.49 -6.16 -13.28
C LEU A 96 17.77 -4.95 -12.38
N GLN A 97 19.00 -4.43 -12.35
CA GLN A 97 19.35 -3.22 -11.61
C GLN A 97 18.62 -1.99 -12.18
N LEU A 98 18.52 -1.89 -13.51
CA LEU A 98 17.77 -0.82 -14.18
C LEU A 98 16.28 -0.88 -13.82
N LYS A 99 15.67 -2.08 -13.88
CA LYS A 99 14.28 -2.29 -13.46
C LYS A 99 14.05 -2.01 -11.98
N LEU A 100 15.01 -2.36 -11.12
CA LEU A 100 14.96 -2.05 -9.68
C LEU A 100 15.00 -0.54 -9.45
N ALA A 101 15.89 0.18 -10.14
CA ALA A 101 16.00 1.63 -10.04
C ALA A 101 14.72 2.32 -10.53
N GLU A 102 14.13 1.85 -11.63
CA GLU A 102 12.85 2.35 -12.15
C GLU A 102 11.72 2.12 -11.14
N LYS A 103 11.61 0.93 -10.55
CA LYS A 103 10.60 0.63 -9.52
C LYS A 103 10.80 1.45 -8.26
N LYS A 104 12.06 1.69 -7.83
CA LYS A 104 12.37 2.59 -6.72
C LYS A 104 11.96 4.03 -7.02
N ALA A 105 12.19 4.52 -8.24
CA ALA A 105 11.77 5.85 -8.66
C ALA A 105 10.23 5.99 -8.67
N GLN A 106 9.51 4.97 -9.13
CA GLN A 106 8.04 4.93 -9.07
C GLN A 106 7.53 4.96 -7.63
N ILE A 107 8.15 4.20 -6.72
CA ILE A 107 7.81 4.22 -5.29
C ILE A 107 8.07 5.60 -4.67
N ALA A 108 9.19 6.24 -4.99
CA ALA A 108 9.51 7.58 -4.50
C ALA A 108 8.45 8.60 -4.95
N LYS A 109 8.06 8.57 -6.22
CA LYS A 109 7.01 9.43 -6.78
C LYS A 109 5.65 9.19 -6.09
N LEU A 110 5.23 7.92 -5.94
CA LEU A 110 3.98 7.57 -5.26
C LEU A 110 4.01 7.98 -3.77
N THR A 111 5.18 7.95 -3.13
CA THR A 111 5.34 8.38 -1.73
C THR A 111 5.17 9.90 -1.61
N GLU A 112 5.68 10.67 -2.57
CA GLU A 112 5.48 12.11 -2.65
C GLU A 112 4.00 12.46 -2.90
N GLU A 113 3.35 11.79 -3.86
CA GLU A 113 1.91 11.96 -4.12
C GLU A 113 1.05 11.58 -2.89
N LYS A 114 1.42 10.54 -2.15
CA LYS A 114 0.74 10.18 -0.88
C LYS A 114 0.87 11.29 0.16
N LYS A 115 2.02 11.97 0.23
CA LYS A 115 2.25 13.07 1.18
C LYS A 115 1.34 14.27 0.89
N THR A 116 1.11 14.61 -0.38
CA THR A 116 0.21 15.72 -0.74
C THR A 116 -1.25 15.39 -0.42
N ILE A 117 -1.69 14.16 -0.64
CA ILE A 117 -3.04 13.71 -0.31
C ILE A 117 -3.29 13.76 1.20
N LEU A 118 -2.33 13.32 2.02
CA LEU A 118 -2.43 13.41 3.48
C LEU A 118 -2.55 14.85 3.96
N HIS A 119 -1.73 15.75 3.43
CA HIS A 119 -1.80 17.18 3.76
C HIS A 119 -3.16 17.79 3.39
N ASN A 120 -3.68 17.50 2.21
CA ASN A 120 -4.99 18.00 1.78
C ASN A 120 -6.13 17.43 2.63
N THR A 121 -6.04 16.15 3.02
CA THR A 121 -7.02 15.50 3.89
C THR A 121 -7.02 16.14 5.27
N GLN A 122 -5.84 16.44 5.82
CA GLN A 122 -5.69 17.13 7.09
C GLN A 122 -6.29 18.55 7.03
N GLN A 123 -6.01 19.31 5.96
CA GLN A 123 -6.62 20.63 5.77
C GLN A 123 -8.15 20.57 5.65
N LEU A 124 -8.69 19.57 4.95
CA LEU A 124 -10.14 19.36 4.87
C LEU A 124 -10.75 19.05 6.24
N GLN A 125 -10.08 18.23 7.06
CA GLN A 125 -10.53 17.95 8.42
C GLN A 125 -10.55 19.20 9.31
N GLU A 126 -9.53 20.05 9.21
CA GLU A 126 -9.50 21.34 9.94
C GLU A 126 -10.63 22.29 9.48
N GLN A 127 -10.90 22.35 8.17
CA GLN A 127 -12.01 23.14 7.64
C GLN A 127 -13.36 22.64 8.17
N ILE A 128 -13.59 21.33 8.22
CA ILE A 128 -14.82 20.74 8.78
C ILE A 128 -14.94 21.05 10.28
N ALA A 129 -13.86 20.95 11.05
CA ALA A 129 -13.85 21.27 12.48
C ALA A 129 -14.22 22.74 12.74
N SER A 130 -13.64 23.66 11.97
CA SER A 130 -13.91 25.11 12.11
C SER A 130 -15.35 25.48 11.70
N LEU A 131 -15.89 24.84 10.67
CA LEU A 131 -17.28 25.04 10.24
C LEU A 131 -18.26 24.47 11.26
N ARG A 132 -17.95 23.31 11.85
CA ARG A 132 -18.76 22.70 12.92
C ARG A 132 -18.81 23.60 14.16
N GLU A 133 -17.70 24.22 14.56
CA GLU A 133 -17.67 25.16 15.68
C GLU A 133 -18.48 26.44 15.39
N LYS A 134 -18.31 27.02 14.18
CA LYS A 134 -19.07 28.21 13.75
C LYS A 134 -20.55 27.91 13.63
N SER A 135 -20.93 26.76 13.07
CA SER A 135 -22.32 26.32 12.94
C SER A 135 -22.93 25.98 14.29
N GLY A 136 -22.18 25.35 15.20
CA GLY A 136 -22.60 25.11 16.58
C GLY A 136 -22.86 26.40 17.36
N ARG A 137 -22.01 27.43 17.21
CA ARG A 137 -22.25 28.77 17.78
C ARG A 137 -23.44 29.46 17.14
N LYS A 138 -23.60 29.39 15.82
CA LYS A 138 -24.76 29.96 15.13
C LYS A 138 -26.05 29.26 15.53
N MET A 139 -26.08 27.93 15.61
CA MET A 139 -27.23 27.16 16.09
C MET A 139 -27.53 27.43 17.57
N ALA A 140 -26.53 27.63 18.43
CA ALA A 140 -26.76 28.01 19.82
C ALA A 140 -27.31 29.45 19.96
N VAL A 141 -26.95 30.36 19.04
CA VAL A 141 -27.49 31.72 18.96
C VAL A 141 -28.90 31.74 18.33
N GLU A 142 -29.13 30.90 17.31
CA GLU A 142 -30.36 30.83 16.53
C GLU A 142 -31.45 29.95 17.19
N GLN A 143 -31.05 29.01 18.07
CA GLN A 143 -31.98 28.30 18.96
C GLN A 143 -32.73 29.26 19.90
N LYS A 144 -32.24 30.49 20.10
CA LYS A 144 -32.97 31.52 20.85
C LYS A 144 -34.00 32.28 20.01
N ALA A 145 -34.05 32.10 18.68
CA ALA A 145 -34.86 32.90 17.76
C ALA A 145 -35.74 32.10 16.78
N SER A 146 -35.80 30.77 16.83
CA SER A 146 -36.60 29.94 15.92
C SER A 146 -37.67 29.12 16.65
N GLY A 147 -38.64 29.80 17.21
CA GLY A 147 -39.93 29.21 17.60
C GLY A 147 -41.03 30.17 17.14
N PHE A 148 -42.06 29.64 16.48
CA PHE A 148 -43.27 30.32 15.98
C PHE A 148 -43.35 31.82 16.34
N SER A 149 -43.16 32.71 15.36
CA SER A 149 -43.20 34.15 15.61
C SER A 149 -44.56 34.53 16.19
N PHE A 150 -44.62 34.86 17.48
CA PHE A 150 -45.84 35.31 18.16
C PHE A 150 -46.54 36.44 17.40
N LEU A 151 -45.75 37.26 16.68
CA LEU A 151 -46.23 38.30 15.80
C LEU A 151 -47.11 37.76 14.66
N PHE A 152 -46.78 36.58 14.11
CA PHE A 152 -47.60 35.94 13.08
C PHE A 152 -48.94 35.43 13.63
N ILE A 153 -48.99 34.90 14.85
CA ILE A 153 -50.28 34.57 15.51
C ILE A 153 -51.11 35.84 15.68
N LEU A 154 -50.47 36.90 16.17
CA LEU A 154 -51.13 38.17 16.45
C LEU A 154 -51.72 38.80 15.17
N THR A 155 -50.96 38.80 14.06
CA THR A 155 -51.44 39.36 12.79
C THR A 155 -52.61 38.56 12.21
N VAL A 156 -52.52 37.23 12.20
CA VAL A 156 -53.60 36.37 11.71
C VAL A 156 -54.85 36.51 12.60
N GLY A 157 -54.68 36.61 13.92
CA GLY A 157 -55.79 36.84 14.86
C GLY A 157 -56.51 38.17 14.63
N VAL A 158 -55.77 39.26 14.48
CA VAL A 158 -56.34 40.59 14.20
C VAL A 158 -57.07 40.60 12.85
N LEU A 159 -56.47 40.00 11.81
CA LEU A 159 -57.13 39.87 10.50
C LEU A 159 -58.44 39.07 10.60
N GLY A 160 -58.46 37.98 11.37
CA GLY A 160 -59.68 37.21 11.61
C GLY A 160 -60.78 38.01 12.30
N ILE A 161 -60.43 38.84 13.29
CA ILE A 161 -61.38 39.73 13.98
C ILE A 161 -61.95 40.77 13.01
N ILE A 162 -61.11 41.38 12.17
CA ILE A 162 -61.54 42.40 11.19
C ILE A 162 -62.49 41.78 10.16
N VAL A 163 -62.13 40.62 9.59
CA VAL A 163 -62.99 39.93 8.61
C VAL A 163 -64.30 39.49 9.25
N GLY A 164 -64.25 38.98 10.49
CA GLY A 164 -65.44 38.59 11.24
C GLY A 164 -66.36 39.78 11.56
N TYR A 165 -65.80 40.95 11.85
CA TYR A 165 -66.56 42.16 12.09
C TYR A 165 -67.25 42.66 10.81
N ILE A 166 -66.56 42.60 9.66
CA ILE A 166 -67.12 42.98 8.36
C ILE A 166 -68.26 42.05 7.93
N TRP A 167 -68.18 40.76 8.25
CA TRP A 167 -69.22 39.79 7.90
C TRP A 167 -70.41 39.82 8.86
N ARG A 168 -70.21 40.34 10.07
CA ARG A 168 -71.24 40.47 11.12
C ARG A 168 -72.04 41.77 10.99
N SER A 169 -71.42 42.82 10.45
CA SER A 169 -72.06 44.13 10.15
C SER A 169 -72.80 44.12 8.82
#